data_AF-A0A7G4A1E4-F1
#
_entry.id   AF-A0A7G4A1E4-F1
#
_cell.length_a   1.000
_cell.length_b   1.000
_cell.length_c   1.000
_cell.angle_alpha   90.00
_cell.angle_beta   90.00
_cell.angle_gamma   90.00
#
_symmetry.space_group_name_H-M   'P 1'
#
loop_
_entity.id
_entity.type
_entity.pdbx_description
1 polymer ?
#
loop_
_entity_poly.entity_id
_entity_poly.type
_entity_poly.pdbx_seq_one_letter_code
_entity_poly.pdbx_strand_id
1 'polypeptide(L)'
;MSKIQPMDQIGPNNAGKMILRGCFMNVSQAWLEQASGRVGELLSDYLHNRLSEATAIKLNCNNGIPNGREEGPHKLDIEFMENVVARLKALEKRGNELKQASGVDIYEQATEQILVARQEIEKYTTQCTELGIKPMFTGSPSVIIENVKTRKGVTHAQSMEWEDIDLFEGMAVYNNNESTYEPPILSKPN
;
A
#
# COMPACT_ATOMS: atom_id res chain seq x y z
N MET A 1 20.20 15.88 2.75
CA MET A 1 18.87 15.87 3.41
C MET A 1 18.18 14.58 3.02
N SER A 2 17.46 13.99 3.96
CA SER A 2 16.68 12.77 3.76
C SER A 2 15.34 13.12 3.11
N LYS A 3 14.78 12.11 2.45
CA LYS A 3 14.37 12.19 1.07
C LYS A 3 12.88 11.71 1.01
N ILE A 4 11.81 12.52 1.11
CA ILE A 4 10.46 11.99 1.55
C ILE A 4 9.28 12.38 0.63
N GLN A 5 8.34 11.46 0.33
CA GLN A 5 7.04 11.82 -0.28
C GLN A 5 6.23 12.70 0.69
N PRO A 6 5.76 13.90 0.30
CA PRO A 6 4.96 14.73 1.18
C PRO A 6 3.69 14.03 1.66
N MET A 7 3.38 14.18 2.95
CA MET A 7 2.25 13.50 3.60
C MET A 7 0.90 13.79 2.95
N ASP A 8 0.76 14.97 2.37
CA ASP A 8 -0.45 15.49 1.75
C ASP A 8 -0.52 15.24 0.24
N GLN A 9 0.47 14.56 -0.36
CA GLN A 9 0.56 14.36 -1.81
C GLN A 9 0.44 12.89 -2.21
N ILE A 10 -0.13 12.66 -3.39
CA ILE A 10 -0.18 11.38 -4.07
C ILE A 10 0.24 11.54 -5.53
N GLY A 11 1.23 10.76 -5.93
CA GLY A 11 1.73 10.72 -7.30
C GLY A 11 0.96 9.67 -8.10
N PRO A 12 1.19 9.61 -9.42
CA PRO A 12 0.59 8.57 -10.27
C PRO A 12 0.81 7.17 -9.71
N ASN A 13 -0.13 6.26 -9.97
CA ASN A 13 -0.03 4.82 -9.67
C ASN A 13 0.23 4.43 -8.20
N ASN A 14 0.25 5.38 -7.25
CA ASN A 14 0.71 5.12 -5.89
C ASN A 14 -0.41 4.72 -4.93
N ALA A 15 -1.66 5.16 -5.13
CA ALA A 15 -2.72 4.96 -4.14
C ALA A 15 -2.94 3.47 -3.82
N GLY A 16 -3.04 2.62 -4.85
CA GLY A 16 -3.17 1.17 -4.65
C GLY A 16 -1.97 0.55 -3.94
N LYS A 17 -0.75 0.99 -4.28
CA LYS A 17 0.49 0.49 -3.66
C LYS A 17 0.59 0.91 -2.19
N MET A 18 0.20 2.15 -1.87
CA MET A 18 0.13 2.66 -0.51
C MET A 18 -0.83 1.83 0.35
N ILE A 19 -2.01 1.54 -0.19
CA ILE A 19 -3.02 0.76 0.53
C ILE A 19 -2.50 -0.64 0.83
N LEU A 20 -1.97 -1.35 -0.17
CA LEU A 20 -1.44 -2.69 0.05
C LEU A 20 -0.22 -2.69 0.97
N ARG A 21 0.73 -1.77 0.81
CA ARG A 21 1.85 -1.62 1.74
C ARG A 21 1.37 -1.38 3.18
N GLY A 22 0.35 -0.55 3.37
CA GLY A 22 -0.24 -0.28 4.69
C GLY A 22 -0.95 -1.48 5.30
N CYS A 23 -1.59 -2.32 4.47
CA CYS A 23 -2.23 -3.56 4.92
C CYS A 23 -1.21 -4.61 5.42
N PHE A 24 0.00 -4.62 4.85
CA PHE A 24 1.10 -5.51 5.21
C PHE A 24 2.20 -4.80 6.01
N MET A 25 1.84 -3.74 6.72
CA MET A 25 2.78 -3.01 7.55
C MET A 25 3.20 -3.84 8.77
N ASN A 26 4.46 -3.77 9.16
CA ASN A 26 5.03 -4.54 10.27
C ASN A 26 5.09 -6.05 10.01
N VAL A 27 4.82 -6.51 8.78
CA VAL A 27 4.97 -7.91 8.42
C VAL A 27 6.44 -8.33 8.52
N SER A 28 6.69 -9.58 8.88
CA SER A 28 8.02 -10.14 8.95
C SER A 28 8.63 -10.32 7.58
N GLN A 29 9.86 -9.84 7.42
CA GLN A 29 10.65 -10.08 6.22
C GLN A 29 10.86 -11.59 6.02
N ALA A 30 11.15 -12.32 7.10
CA ALA A 30 11.29 -13.78 7.04
C ALA A 30 9.98 -14.45 6.60
N TRP A 31 8.82 -13.96 7.08
CA TRP A 31 7.53 -14.48 6.63
C TRP A 31 7.30 -14.22 5.14
N LEU A 32 7.56 -12.98 4.67
CA LEU A 32 7.45 -12.64 3.25
C LEU A 32 8.33 -13.55 2.38
N GLU A 33 9.58 -13.76 2.77
CA GLU A 33 10.55 -14.50 1.97
C GLU A 33 10.36 -16.02 2.04
N GLN A 34 9.83 -16.56 3.14
CA GLN A 34 9.89 -18.01 3.42
C GLN A 34 8.53 -18.69 3.48
N ALA A 35 7.48 -17.99 3.94
CA ALA A 35 6.18 -18.59 4.23
C ALA A 35 5.05 -18.03 3.36
N SER A 36 5.12 -16.76 2.98
CA SER A 36 4.03 -16.06 2.26
C SER A 36 3.79 -16.57 0.85
N GLY A 37 4.77 -17.28 0.26
CA GLY A 37 4.72 -17.82 -1.09
C GLY A 37 4.24 -16.78 -2.11
N ARG A 38 3.18 -17.13 -2.84
CA ARG A 38 2.64 -16.30 -3.92
C ARG A 38 2.17 -14.91 -3.47
N VAL A 39 1.73 -14.78 -2.20
CA VAL A 39 1.27 -13.48 -1.66
C VAL A 39 2.43 -12.49 -1.60
N GLY A 40 3.59 -12.89 -1.06
CA GLY A 40 4.76 -12.03 -0.96
C GLY A 40 5.38 -11.68 -2.29
N GLU A 41 5.40 -12.63 -3.24
CA GLU A 41 5.84 -12.38 -4.62
C GLU A 41 5.01 -11.28 -5.28
N LEU A 42 3.67 -11.43 -5.28
CA LEU A 42 2.76 -10.49 -5.90
C LEU A 42 2.83 -9.09 -5.25
N LEU A 43 2.90 -9.05 -3.92
CA LEU A 43 3.03 -7.80 -3.18
C LEU A 43 4.35 -7.10 -3.53
N SER A 44 5.47 -7.82 -3.47
CA SER A 44 6.80 -7.25 -3.75
C SER A 44 6.91 -6.74 -5.18
N ASP A 45 6.46 -7.53 -6.15
CA ASP A 45 6.44 -7.16 -7.56
C ASP A 45 5.60 -5.90 -7.81
N TYR A 46 4.42 -5.83 -7.17
CA TYR A 46 3.54 -4.69 -7.34
C TYR A 46 4.10 -3.41 -6.72
N LEU A 47 4.70 -3.50 -5.54
CA LEU A 47 5.32 -2.35 -4.87
C LEU A 47 6.59 -1.87 -5.60
N HIS A 48 7.33 -2.79 -6.22
CA HIS A 48 8.53 -2.48 -7.00
C HIS A 48 8.20 -1.88 -8.37
N ASN A 49 7.14 -2.36 -9.04
CA ASN A 49 6.77 -1.88 -10.37
C ASN A 49 6.11 -0.51 -10.31
N ARG A 50 6.93 0.55 -10.31
CA ARG A 50 6.48 1.93 -10.30
C ARG A 50 6.46 2.60 -11.67
N LEU A 51 6.59 1.86 -12.78
CA LEU A 51 6.45 2.38 -14.15
C LEU A 51 7.29 3.64 -14.44
N SER A 52 8.54 3.65 -13.98
CA SER A 52 9.46 4.79 -14.09
C SER A 52 9.04 6.05 -13.31
N GLU A 53 8.26 5.89 -12.25
CA GLU A 53 8.16 6.85 -11.14
C GLU A 53 9.39 6.72 -10.22
N ALA A 54 9.40 7.44 -9.10
CA ALA A 54 10.49 7.47 -8.12
C ALA A 54 10.86 6.08 -7.51
N THR A 55 11.67 6.06 -6.47
CA THR A 55 12.21 4.84 -5.83
C THR A 55 11.18 3.77 -5.50
N ALA A 56 11.57 2.49 -5.58
CA ALA A 56 10.68 1.38 -5.22
C ALA A 56 10.04 1.57 -3.83
N ILE A 57 8.77 1.18 -3.71
CA ILE A 57 8.06 1.23 -2.42
C ILE A 57 8.56 0.08 -1.55
N LYS A 58 9.29 0.41 -0.48
CA LYS A 58 9.79 -0.59 0.48
C LYS A 58 8.70 -0.92 1.50
N LEU A 59 8.55 -2.20 1.83
CA LEU A 59 7.75 -2.64 2.97
C LEU A 59 8.51 -2.33 4.26
N ASN A 60 7.84 -1.70 5.23
CA ASN A 60 8.39 -1.58 6.57
C ASN A 60 8.19 -2.92 7.30
N CYS A 61 9.24 -3.73 7.29
CA CYS A 61 9.22 -5.06 7.88
C CYS A 61 9.50 -4.99 9.38
N ASN A 62 8.80 -5.81 10.17
CA ASN A 62 9.02 -5.96 11.60
C ASN A 62 8.89 -7.45 11.99
N ASN A 63 8.38 -7.79 13.16
CA ASN A 63 8.21 -9.19 13.60
C ASN A 63 6.76 -9.71 13.47
N GLY A 64 5.87 -8.96 12.82
CA GLY A 64 4.46 -9.32 12.70
C GLY A 64 4.24 -10.46 11.70
N ILE A 65 3.47 -11.47 12.10
CA ILE A 65 3.01 -12.53 11.20
C ILE A 65 1.49 -12.39 11.08
N PRO A 66 0.90 -12.47 9.87
CA PRO A 66 -0.56 -12.48 9.74
C PRO A 66 -1.16 -13.61 10.56
N ASN A 67 -2.20 -13.29 11.34
CA ASN A 67 -2.76 -14.22 12.32
C ASN A 67 -3.18 -15.55 11.68
N GLY A 68 -2.65 -16.68 12.15
CA GLY A 68 -2.98 -18.01 11.61
C GLY A 68 -2.28 -18.35 10.28
N ARG A 69 -1.26 -17.58 9.87
CA ARG A 69 -0.46 -17.79 8.64
C ARG A 69 1.00 -18.11 8.96
N GLU A 70 1.28 -18.64 10.13
CA GLU A 70 2.64 -19.00 10.56
C GLU A 70 3.28 -20.02 9.61
N GLU A 71 2.47 -20.91 9.03
CA GLU A 71 2.89 -21.94 8.06
C GLU A 71 2.67 -21.53 6.60
N GLY A 72 2.05 -20.37 6.35
CA GLY A 72 1.79 -19.83 5.02
C GLY A 72 0.36 -19.33 4.81
N PRO A 73 0.06 -18.74 3.63
CA PRO A 73 -1.23 -18.17 3.31
C PRO A 73 -2.29 -19.24 3.05
N HIS A 74 -3.56 -18.91 3.31
CA HIS A 74 -4.68 -19.69 2.82
C HIS A 74 -4.90 -19.44 1.32
N LYS A 75 -5.62 -20.37 0.66
CA LYS A 75 -6.01 -20.20 -0.75
C LYS A 75 -6.72 -18.86 -1.00
N LEU A 76 -7.62 -18.47 -0.09
CA LEU A 76 -8.36 -17.20 -0.16
C LEU A 76 -7.41 -15.98 -0.13
N ASP A 77 -6.33 -16.05 0.63
CA ASP A 77 -5.34 -14.98 0.73
C ASP A 77 -4.63 -14.75 -0.62
N ILE A 78 -4.30 -15.85 -1.31
CA ILE A 78 -3.70 -15.83 -2.65
C ILE A 78 -4.69 -15.26 -3.67
N GLU A 79 -5.94 -15.76 -3.67
CA GLU A 79 -6.98 -15.29 -4.60
C GLU A 79 -7.27 -13.79 -4.40
N PHE A 80 -7.32 -13.30 -3.17
CA PHE A 80 -7.44 -11.87 -2.89
C PHE A 80 -6.26 -11.08 -3.48
N MET A 81 -5.02 -11.52 -3.21
CA MET A 81 -3.83 -10.80 -3.67
C MET A 81 -3.75 -10.73 -5.20
N GLU A 82 -4.05 -11.83 -5.89
CA GLU A 82 -4.11 -11.87 -7.36
C GLU A 82 -5.14 -10.89 -7.92
N ASN A 83 -6.35 -10.90 -7.35
CA ASN A 83 -7.44 -10.06 -7.82
C ASN A 83 -7.16 -8.57 -7.58
N VAL A 84 -6.77 -8.20 -6.36
CA VAL A 84 -6.54 -6.80 -6.01
C VAL A 84 -5.36 -6.22 -6.80
N VAL A 85 -4.25 -6.95 -6.95
CA VAL A 85 -3.10 -6.50 -7.73
C VAL A 85 -3.46 -6.38 -9.21
N ALA A 86 -4.17 -7.35 -9.79
CA ALA A 86 -4.57 -7.30 -11.19
C ALA A 86 -5.48 -6.09 -11.48
N ARG A 87 -6.51 -5.87 -10.64
CA ARG A 87 -7.43 -4.75 -10.80
C ARG A 87 -6.73 -3.40 -10.61
N LEU A 88 -5.82 -3.29 -9.64
CA LEU A 88 -5.07 -2.04 -9.42
C LEU A 88 -4.08 -1.76 -10.55
N LYS A 89 -3.36 -2.78 -11.06
CA LYS A 89 -2.46 -2.64 -12.23
C LYS A 89 -3.19 -2.20 -13.49
N ALA A 90 -4.46 -2.58 -13.65
CA ALA A 90 -5.28 -2.17 -14.79
C ALA A 90 -5.59 -0.66 -14.79
N LEU A 91 -5.54 -0.02 -13.62
CA LEU A 91 -5.74 1.43 -13.46
C LEU A 91 -4.44 2.22 -13.60
N GLU A 92 -3.29 1.57 -13.79
CA GLU A 92 -2.00 2.27 -13.83
C GLU A 92 -1.77 2.99 -15.16
N LYS A 93 -1.45 4.29 -15.08
CA LYS A 93 -1.05 5.12 -16.21
C LYS A 93 0.34 4.73 -16.67
N ARG A 94 0.55 4.67 -17.99
CA ARG A 94 1.81 4.23 -18.61
C ARG A 94 2.26 5.17 -19.72
N GLY A 95 3.57 5.20 -19.98
CA GLY A 95 4.12 5.89 -21.15
C GLY A 95 3.76 7.38 -21.21
N ASN A 96 3.15 7.82 -22.31
CA ASN A 96 2.76 9.22 -22.50
C ASN A 96 1.60 9.63 -21.58
N GLU A 97 0.67 8.73 -21.29
CA GLU A 97 -0.45 9.00 -20.38
C GLU A 97 0.09 9.38 -18.99
N LEU A 98 1.08 8.64 -18.50
CA LEU A 98 1.76 8.93 -17.24
C LEU A 98 2.44 10.30 -17.24
N LYS A 99 3.20 10.60 -18.32
CA LYS A 99 3.99 11.84 -18.42
C LYS A 99 3.14 13.11 -18.56
N GLN A 100 1.94 12.97 -19.12
CA GLN A 100 1.05 14.10 -19.44
C GLN A 100 -0.09 14.28 -18.42
N ALA A 101 -0.30 13.31 -17.52
CA ALA A 101 -1.34 13.38 -16.52
C ALA A 101 -1.18 14.59 -15.60
N SER A 102 -2.24 15.38 -15.51
CA SER A 102 -2.34 16.50 -14.58
C SER A 102 -2.55 16.02 -13.15
N GLY A 103 -2.37 16.91 -12.16
CA GLY A 103 -2.68 16.58 -10.77
C GLY A 103 -4.15 16.19 -10.55
N VAL A 104 -5.08 16.68 -11.38
CA VAL A 104 -6.50 16.29 -11.33
C VAL A 104 -6.66 14.86 -11.83
N ASP A 105 -6.06 14.51 -12.96
CA ASP A 105 -6.11 13.14 -13.51
C ASP A 105 -5.50 12.12 -12.52
N ILE A 106 -4.45 12.52 -11.79
CA ILE A 106 -3.83 11.68 -10.76
C ILE A 106 -4.73 11.54 -9.53
N TYR A 107 -5.44 12.60 -9.13
CA TYR A 107 -6.40 12.52 -8.05
C TYR A 107 -7.60 11.62 -8.39
N GLU A 108 -8.09 11.70 -9.62
CA GLU A 108 -9.16 10.83 -10.12
C GLU A 108 -8.69 9.37 -10.17
N GLN A 109 -7.50 9.11 -10.72
CA GLN A 109 -6.89 7.77 -10.71
C GLN A 109 -6.74 7.23 -9.27
N ALA A 110 -6.26 8.05 -8.34
CA ALA A 110 -6.12 7.66 -6.94
C ALA A 110 -7.48 7.29 -6.32
N THR A 111 -8.52 8.05 -6.64
CA THR A 111 -9.90 7.79 -6.19
C THR A 111 -10.43 6.45 -6.72
N GLU A 112 -10.18 6.14 -7.99
CA GLU A 112 -10.56 4.84 -8.57
C GLU A 112 -9.80 3.67 -7.93
N GLN A 113 -8.48 3.83 -7.72
CA GLN A 113 -7.67 2.83 -7.04
C GLN A 113 -8.13 2.58 -5.60
N ILE A 114 -8.50 3.64 -4.87
CA ILE A 114 -9.08 3.55 -3.53
C ILE A 114 -10.38 2.74 -3.57
N LEU A 115 -11.28 3.03 -4.51
CA LEU A 115 -12.55 2.33 -4.64
C LEU A 115 -12.35 0.83 -4.90
N VAL A 116 -11.47 0.50 -5.85
CA VAL A 116 -11.14 -0.90 -6.18
C VAL A 116 -10.53 -1.63 -4.97
N ALA A 117 -9.56 -1.01 -4.30
CA ALA A 117 -8.93 -1.62 -3.13
C ALA A 117 -9.93 -1.84 -2.00
N ARG A 118 -10.81 -0.85 -1.72
CA ARG A 118 -11.88 -0.97 -0.72
C ARG A 118 -12.80 -2.14 -1.02
N GLN A 119 -13.28 -2.25 -2.26
CA GLN A 119 -14.18 -3.33 -2.68
C GLN A 119 -13.55 -4.72 -2.51
N GLU A 120 -12.30 -4.90 -2.95
CA GLU A 120 -11.62 -6.19 -2.82
C GLU A 120 -11.32 -6.55 -1.36
N ILE A 121 -10.95 -5.56 -0.53
CA ILE A 121 -10.71 -5.74 0.90
C ILE A 121 -12.00 -6.11 1.64
N GLU A 122 -13.11 -5.43 1.34
CA GLU A 122 -14.43 -5.73 1.92
C GLU A 122 -14.86 -7.15 1.53
N LYS A 123 -14.80 -7.48 0.23
CA LYS A 123 -15.11 -8.82 -0.27
C LYS A 123 -14.28 -9.91 0.42
N TYR A 124 -12.96 -9.72 0.49
CA TYR A 124 -12.05 -10.65 1.15
C TYR A 124 -12.36 -10.79 2.65
N THR A 125 -12.63 -9.68 3.34
CA THR A 125 -12.97 -9.70 4.77
C THR A 125 -14.29 -10.44 5.04
N THR A 126 -15.29 -10.26 4.17
CA THR A 126 -16.54 -11.03 4.23
C THR A 126 -16.29 -12.52 4.05
N GLN A 127 -15.51 -12.92 3.04
CA GLN A 127 -15.18 -14.32 2.79
C GLN A 127 -14.37 -14.94 3.96
N CYS A 128 -13.44 -14.19 4.56
CA CYS A 128 -12.73 -14.62 5.76
C CYS A 128 -13.70 -14.88 6.92
N THR A 129 -14.65 -13.98 7.14
CA THR A 129 -15.66 -14.10 8.20
C THR A 129 -16.54 -15.33 8.01
N GLU A 130 -16.99 -15.59 6.78
CA GLU A 130 -17.78 -16.78 6.42
C GLU A 130 -17.03 -18.09 6.67
N LEU A 131 -15.70 -18.08 6.49
CA LEU A 131 -14.83 -19.23 6.73
C LEU A 131 -14.31 -19.31 8.18
N GLY A 132 -14.67 -18.37 9.05
CA GLY A 132 -14.21 -18.34 10.44
C GLY A 132 -12.72 -18.05 10.61
N ILE A 133 -12.08 -17.45 9.61
CA ILE A 133 -10.66 -17.06 9.65
C ILE A 133 -10.51 -15.54 9.76
N LYS A 134 -9.43 -15.07 10.38
CA LYS A 134 -9.11 -13.63 10.38
C LYS A 134 -8.52 -13.20 9.02
N PRO A 135 -8.69 -11.96 8.55
CA PRO A 135 -7.96 -11.43 7.41
C PRO A 135 -6.43 -11.42 7.65
N MET A 136 -5.63 -11.55 6.59
CA MET A 136 -4.16 -11.58 6.66
C MET A 136 -3.50 -10.20 6.84
N PHE A 137 -4.25 -9.18 7.23
CA PHE A 137 -3.72 -7.84 7.40
C PHE A 137 -2.97 -7.70 8.72
N THR A 138 -1.79 -7.08 8.66
CA THR A 138 -1.00 -6.68 9.83
C THR A 138 -1.15 -5.20 10.15
N GLY A 139 -1.72 -4.41 9.24
CA GLY A 139 -2.18 -3.03 9.45
C GLY A 139 -3.70 -2.90 9.41
N SER A 140 -4.21 -1.66 9.52
CA SER A 140 -5.64 -1.35 9.50
C SER A 140 -6.07 -0.77 8.14
N PRO A 141 -6.75 -1.54 7.27
CA PRO A 141 -7.10 -1.07 5.92
C PRO A 141 -7.96 0.20 5.90
N SER A 142 -8.93 0.32 6.82
CA SER A 142 -9.85 1.47 6.86
C SER A 142 -9.12 2.78 7.14
N VAL A 143 -8.17 2.76 8.09
CA VAL A 143 -7.32 3.91 8.44
C VAL A 143 -6.42 4.29 7.26
N ILE A 144 -5.79 3.31 6.64
CA ILE A 144 -4.89 3.54 5.50
C ILE A 144 -5.65 4.13 4.31
N ILE A 145 -6.83 3.60 4.01
CA ILE A 145 -7.68 4.10 2.92
C ILE A 145 -8.06 5.56 3.16
N GLU A 146 -8.50 5.94 4.36
CA GLU A 146 -8.85 7.33 4.66
C GLU A 146 -7.61 8.24 4.62
N ASN A 147 -6.43 7.76 5.02
CA ASN A 147 -5.18 8.53 4.86
C ASN A 147 -4.82 8.78 3.39
N VAL A 148 -5.01 7.80 2.50
CA VAL A 148 -4.70 7.98 1.07
C VAL A 148 -5.70 8.92 0.40
N LYS A 149 -6.97 8.86 0.80
CA LYS A 149 -8.06 9.68 0.26
C LYS A 149 -7.90 11.18 0.50
N THR A 150 -7.22 11.59 1.55
CA THR A 150 -7.00 13.03 1.86
C THR A 150 -5.88 13.67 1.06
N ARG A 151 -5.16 12.90 0.23
CA ARG A 151 -3.98 13.36 -0.49
C ARG A 151 -4.33 14.08 -1.79
N LYS A 152 -3.57 15.13 -2.10
CA LYS A 152 -3.63 15.90 -3.33
C LYS A 152 -2.82 15.22 -4.44
N GLY A 153 -3.44 15.06 -5.61
CA GLY A 153 -2.75 14.55 -6.80
C GLY A 153 -1.64 15.48 -7.28
N VAL A 154 -0.47 14.92 -7.61
CA VAL A 154 0.66 15.63 -8.22
C VAL A 154 1.13 14.94 -9.49
N THR A 155 1.71 15.72 -10.39
CA THR A 155 2.17 15.23 -11.70
C THR A 155 3.34 14.25 -11.57
N HIS A 156 3.58 13.46 -12.62
CA HIS A 156 4.75 12.59 -12.70
C HIS A 156 6.06 13.36 -12.45
N ALA A 157 6.26 14.51 -13.10
CA ALA A 157 7.45 15.34 -12.92
C ALA A 157 7.68 15.76 -11.46
N GLN A 158 6.64 16.21 -10.76
CA GLN A 158 6.72 16.57 -9.34
C GLN A 158 7.03 15.35 -8.47
N SER A 159 6.46 14.18 -8.78
CA SER A 159 6.75 12.95 -8.04
C SER A 159 8.18 12.43 -8.23
N MET A 160 8.86 12.82 -9.31
CA MET A 160 10.26 12.47 -9.57
C MET A 160 11.24 13.32 -8.75
N GLU A 161 10.79 14.49 -8.25
CA GLU A 161 11.56 15.30 -7.31
C GLU A 161 11.53 14.72 -5.90
N TRP A 162 10.64 13.75 -5.65
CA TRP A 162 10.68 13.00 -4.41
C TRP A 162 11.97 12.21 -4.33
N GLU A 163 12.35 12.03 -3.09
CA GLU A 163 13.69 11.70 -2.78
C GLU A 163 13.68 10.22 -2.22
N ASP A 164 14.75 9.40 -2.39
CA ASP A 164 15.05 8.02 -1.91
C ASP A 164 14.89 7.63 -0.40
N ILE A 165 13.99 8.25 0.35
CA ILE A 165 13.46 7.85 1.67
C ILE A 165 12.59 6.60 1.62
N ASP A 166 12.22 5.95 2.72
CA ASP A 166 10.94 5.23 2.77
C ASP A 166 9.79 6.25 2.65
N LEU A 167 9.12 6.27 1.49
CA LEU A 167 8.07 7.23 1.10
C LEU A 167 6.82 7.23 2.00
N PHE A 168 6.80 6.34 3.00
CA PHE A 168 5.65 6.07 3.86
C PHE A 168 6.04 6.00 5.34
N GLU A 169 7.16 6.62 5.70
CA GLU A 169 7.59 6.89 7.07
C GLU A 169 6.51 7.73 7.77
N GLY A 170 5.50 7.02 8.26
CA GLY A 170 4.38 7.58 9.01
C GLY A 170 3.00 6.99 8.83
N MET A 171 2.84 6.04 7.93
CA MET A 171 1.71 5.12 8.07
C MET A 171 1.91 4.13 9.23
N ALA A 172 3.09 4.15 9.90
CA ALA A 172 3.65 3.14 10.81
C ALA A 172 3.02 2.98 12.21
N VAL A 173 1.99 3.72 12.59
CA VAL A 173 1.48 3.67 13.97
C VAL A 173 0.23 2.79 14.06
N TYR A 174 0.45 1.51 14.38
CA TYR A 174 -0.55 0.67 15.04
C TYR A 174 0.05 0.21 16.37
N ASN A 175 -0.27 0.93 17.45
CA ASN A 175 0.02 0.47 18.80
C ASN A 175 -1.03 -0.61 19.13
N ASN A 176 -0.60 -1.82 19.48
CA ASN A 176 -1.49 -2.97 19.76
C ASN A 176 -2.54 -2.76 20.87
N ASN A 177 -2.58 -1.59 21.52
CA ASN A 177 -3.45 -1.28 22.65
C ASN A 177 -4.40 -0.08 22.44
N GLU A 178 -4.29 0.69 21.36
CA GLU A 178 -5.15 1.87 21.16
C GLU A 178 -5.55 2.01 19.69
N SER A 179 -6.85 2.07 19.44
CA SER A 179 -7.50 2.18 18.13
C SER A 179 -7.41 3.58 17.51
N THR A 180 -6.32 4.29 17.72
CA THR A 180 -6.11 5.66 17.21
C THR A 180 -4.78 5.77 16.49
N TYR A 181 -4.86 6.16 15.23
CA TYR A 181 -3.71 6.52 14.41
C TYR A 181 -3.31 7.97 14.73
N GLU A 182 -2.06 8.16 15.14
CA GLU A 182 -1.39 9.45 15.07
C GLU A 182 -0.32 9.39 13.97
N PRO A 183 -0.36 10.27 12.96
CA PRO A 183 0.74 10.38 12.01
C PRO A 183 2.02 10.77 12.77
N PRO A 184 3.21 10.22 12.43
CA PRO A 184 4.41 10.61 13.13
C PRO A 184 4.71 12.08 12.85
N ILE A 185 5.11 12.74 13.91
CA ILE A 185 5.68 14.07 13.83
C ILE A 185 7.11 13.87 13.35
N LEU A 186 7.37 14.09 12.07
CA LEU A 186 8.74 14.21 11.59
C LEU A 186 9.35 15.44 12.26
N SER A 187 10.33 15.21 13.13
CA SER A 187 11.19 16.25 13.69
C SER A 187 11.62 17.16 12.55
N LYS A 188 11.26 18.44 12.61
CA LYS A 188 11.69 19.42 11.61
C LYS A 188 13.21 19.28 11.40
N PRO A 189 13.70 19.26 10.15
CA PRO A 189 15.13 19.36 9.93
C PRO A 189 15.60 20.70 10.51
N ASN A 190 16.60 20.64 11.40
CA ASN A 190 17.37 21.79 11.84
C ASN A 190 18.15 22.39 10.67
#